data_AF-A0A1H0NAW4-F1
#
_entry.id   AF-A0A1H0NAW4-F1
#
_cell.length_a   1.000
_cell.length_b   1.000
_cell.length_c   1.000
_cell.angle_alpha   90.00
_cell.angle_beta   90.00
_cell.angle_gamma   90.00
#
_symmetry.space_group_name_H-M   'P 1'
#
loop_
_entity.id
_entity.type
_entity.pdbx_description
1 polymer ?
#
loop_
_entity_poly.entity_id
_entity_poly.type
_entity_poly.pdbx_seq_one_letter_code
_entity_poly.pdbx_strand_id
1 'polypeptide(L)'
;MAATPTARPCNPAPVIDTTPHDNDAFGPYTREALARLVLSRAAADLARIAGTLVVTRNDADTGLGGRASEARQLVEHAGELLARAVVFERERGASWEDIAQYLDLDPQAAEQRYAAELAHWSQALTEPCLFDEARRRYVRRLPLAAQDPDCTRRELDLWAHFHVTIRDLYAVGAGLRMTDPTRQETYPETEPDEMRGTVRKESDLGTFLGLLSGYINYPFDDTDWETVEIGLESTDDEDPEAWYSYPLIGPVHSLEVRAARDVEDGDMISVAIKGATAADLRLRIDTLFAAFAC
;
A
#
# COMPACT_ATOMS: atom_id res chain seq x y z
N MET A 1 43.38 33.82 45.05
CA MET A 1 41.98 34.13 44.68
C MET A 1 41.78 33.67 43.25
N ALA A 2 41.24 32.46 43.07
CA ALA A 2 40.96 31.87 41.76
C ALA A 2 39.46 32.00 41.50
N ALA A 3 39.08 32.54 40.33
CA ALA A 3 37.70 32.74 39.92
C ALA A 3 37.10 31.42 39.42
N THR A 4 35.98 31.02 40.02
CA THR A 4 35.16 29.87 39.64
C THR A 4 34.45 30.15 38.31
N PRO A 5 34.50 29.25 37.30
CA PRO A 5 33.71 29.42 36.09
C PRO A 5 32.26 29.01 36.34
N THR A 6 31.34 29.95 36.10
CA THR A 6 29.89 29.79 36.16
C THR A 6 29.42 28.87 35.03
N ALA A 7 28.83 27.72 35.39
CA ALA A 7 28.16 26.84 34.44
C ALA A 7 26.95 27.55 33.81
N ARG A 8 26.89 27.59 32.48
CA ARG A 8 25.68 27.98 31.75
C ARG A 8 24.59 26.93 32.01
N PRO A 9 23.34 27.32 32.32
CA PRO A 9 22.24 26.36 32.36
C PRO A 9 22.01 25.85 30.93
N CYS A 10 22.17 24.55 30.72
CA CYS A 10 21.67 23.89 29.51
C CYS A 10 20.15 24.06 29.48
N ASN A 11 19.64 24.79 28.50
CA ASN A 11 18.23 24.72 28.15
C ASN A 11 17.91 23.24 27.85
N PRO A 12 16.82 22.67 28.41
CA PRO A 12 16.37 21.37 27.95
C PRO A 12 16.07 21.48 26.45
N ALA A 13 16.57 20.50 25.68
CA ALA A 13 16.23 20.36 24.27
C ALA A 13 14.70 20.41 24.11
N PRO A 14 14.18 21.02 23.03
CA PRO A 14 12.75 21.00 22.79
C PRO A 14 12.26 19.55 22.85
N VAL A 15 11.26 19.32 23.69
CA VAL A 15 10.48 18.09 23.65
C VAL A 15 9.97 18.01 22.22
N ILE A 16 10.44 17.02 21.45
CA ILE A 16 9.82 16.66 20.17
C ILE A 16 8.49 16.04 20.57
N ASP A 17 7.53 16.91 20.81
CA ASP A 17 6.14 16.58 21.08
C ASP A 17 5.53 16.25 19.73
N THR A 18 5.18 14.98 19.56
CA THR A 18 4.61 14.35 18.35
C THR A 18 5.53 14.34 17.12
N THR A 19 5.90 13.14 16.68
CA THR A 19 6.35 12.96 15.29
C THR A 19 5.12 13.26 14.41
N PRO A 20 5.23 13.95 13.26
CA PRO A 20 4.09 14.41 12.45
C PRO A 20 3.09 13.34 11.98
N HIS A 21 3.28 12.06 12.31
CA HIS A 21 2.54 10.92 11.80
C HIS A 21 1.43 10.40 12.73
N ASP A 22 1.20 11.00 13.90
CA ASP A 22 0.28 10.40 14.89
C ASP A 22 -1.21 10.74 14.68
N ASN A 23 -1.56 11.79 13.91
CA ASN A 23 -2.97 12.15 13.64
C ASN A 23 -3.49 11.73 12.25
N ASP A 24 -2.60 11.43 11.30
CA ASP A 24 -2.94 11.02 9.91
C ASP A 24 -2.53 9.58 9.56
N ALA A 25 -2.17 8.76 10.56
CA ALA A 25 -1.56 7.44 10.38
C ALA A 25 -2.31 6.47 9.45
N PHE A 26 -3.60 6.71 9.19
CA PHE A 26 -4.47 5.85 8.38
C PHE A 26 -5.12 6.57 7.19
N GLY A 27 -4.75 7.83 6.91
CA GLY A 27 -5.33 8.64 5.85
C GLY A 27 -6.87 8.75 5.95
N PRO A 28 -7.59 8.85 4.81
CA PRO A 28 -9.04 9.00 4.80
C PRO A 28 -9.81 7.71 5.11
N TYR A 29 -9.16 6.60 5.46
CA TYR A 29 -9.80 5.29 5.53
C TYR A 29 -10.55 5.06 6.85
N THR A 30 -11.76 4.51 6.77
CA THR A 30 -12.48 4.04 7.96
C THR A 30 -11.89 2.74 8.51
N ARG A 31 -12.16 2.42 9.78
CA ARG A 31 -11.76 1.13 10.40
C ARG A 31 -12.27 -0.07 9.59
N GLU A 32 -13.49 0.02 9.07
CA GLU A 32 -14.09 -0.98 8.17
C GLU A 32 -13.26 -1.14 6.89
N ALA A 33 -12.85 -0.04 6.25
CA ALA A 33 -12.04 -0.08 5.03
C ALA A 33 -10.66 -0.68 5.26
N LEU A 34 -9.97 -0.32 6.35
CA LEU A 34 -8.69 -0.92 6.72
C LEU A 34 -8.83 -2.42 6.97
N ALA A 35 -9.87 -2.84 7.71
CA ALA A 35 -10.13 -4.27 7.93
C ALA A 35 -10.43 -5.00 6.62
N ARG A 36 -11.13 -4.36 5.67
CA ARG A 36 -11.39 -4.91 4.34
C ARG A 36 -10.12 -5.08 3.51
N LEU A 37 -9.21 -4.10 3.55
CA LEU A 37 -7.89 -4.18 2.88
C LEU A 37 -7.04 -5.31 3.44
N VAL A 38 -6.97 -5.41 4.77
CA VAL A 38 -6.25 -6.49 5.47
C VAL A 38 -6.82 -7.86 5.10
N LEU A 39 -8.14 -7.99 5.04
CA LEU A 39 -8.82 -9.21 4.59
C LEU A 39 -8.47 -9.54 3.13
N SER A 40 -8.57 -8.57 2.21
CA SER A 40 -8.20 -8.77 0.81
C SER A 40 -6.74 -9.19 0.65
N ARG A 41 -5.82 -8.59 1.42
CA ARG A 41 -4.42 -8.95 1.38
C ARG A 41 -4.19 -10.38 1.83
N ALA A 42 -4.78 -10.77 2.96
CA ALA A 42 -4.70 -12.15 3.44
C ALA A 42 -5.23 -13.15 2.42
N ALA A 43 -6.30 -12.80 1.69
CA ALA A 43 -6.86 -13.65 0.64
C ALA A 43 -5.92 -13.80 -0.56
N ALA A 44 -5.33 -12.70 -1.03
CA ALA A 44 -4.35 -12.70 -2.12
C ALA A 44 -3.09 -13.49 -1.76
N ASP A 45 -2.61 -13.35 -0.52
CA ASP A 45 -1.46 -14.09 0.00
C ASP A 45 -1.76 -15.59 0.10
N LEU A 46 -2.93 -15.98 0.62
CA LEU A 46 -3.37 -17.37 0.66
C LEU A 46 -3.45 -17.98 -0.75
N ALA A 47 -4.01 -17.26 -1.72
CA ALA A 47 -4.10 -17.70 -3.11
C ALA A 47 -2.71 -17.91 -3.74
N ARG A 48 -1.76 -17.01 -3.47
CA ARG A 48 -0.37 -17.14 -3.93
C ARG A 48 0.29 -18.38 -3.33
N ILE A 49 0.14 -18.60 -2.02
CA ILE A 49 0.68 -19.77 -1.32
C ILE A 49 0.04 -21.06 -1.86
N ALA A 50 -1.27 -21.08 -2.07
CA ALA A 50 -1.94 -22.24 -2.68
C ALA A 50 -1.42 -22.51 -4.10
N GLY A 51 -1.14 -21.46 -4.88
CA GLY A 51 -0.58 -21.59 -6.23
C GLY A 51 0.79 -22.26 -6.26
N THR A 52 1.64 -22.07 -5.24
CA THR A 52 2.98 -22.69 -5.22
C THR A 52 2.91 -24.22 -5.08
N LEU A 53 1.86 -24.76 -4.45
CA LEU A 53 1.62 -26.20 -4.32
C LEU A 53 1.26 -26.88 -5.64
N VAL A 54 0.78 -26.14 -6.63
CA VAL A 54 0.46 -26.67 -7.97
C VAL A 54 1.73 -26.98 -8.77
N VAL A 55 2.84 -26.31 -8.45
CA VAL A 55 4.09 -26.42 -9.20
C VAL A 55 4.82 -27.73 -8.84
N THR A 56 4.77 -28.71 -9.74
CA THR A 56 5.42 -30.02 -9.56
C THR A 56 6.93 -30.00 -9.79
N ARG A 57 7.44 -28.96 -10.47
CA ARG A 57 8.87 -28.85 -10.84
C ARG A 57 9.82 -28.90 -9.64
N ASN A 58 9.34 -28.48 -8.47
CA ASN A 58 10.15 -28.39 -7.26
C ASN A 58 10.04 -29.65 -6.37
N ASP A 59 9.26 -30.66 -6.76
CA ASP A 59 9.02 -31.86 -5.93
C ASP A 59 10.32 -32.62 -5.60
N ALA A 60 11.31 -32.60 -6.50
CA ALA A 60 12.60 -33.25 -6.28
C ALA A 60 13.47 -32.52 -5.24
N ASP A 61 13.27 -31.21 -5.08
CA ASP A 61 13.98 -30.37 -4.12
C ASP A 61 13.26 -30.34 -2.76
N THR A 62 11.97 -30.71 -2.73
CA THR A 62 11.17 -30.84 -1.51
C THR A 62 11.41 -32.20 -0.87
N GLY A 63 12.05 -32.23 0.31
CA GLY A 63 12.26 -33.46 1.07
C GLY A 63 10.95 -34.21 1.39
N LEU A 64 11.05 -35.50 1.75
CA LEU A 64 9.89 -36.32 2.12
C LEU A 64 9.06 -35.63 3.21
N GLY A 65 7.75 -35.49 2.97
CA GLY A 65 6.83 -34.79 3.88
C GLY A 65 6.79 -33.26 3.70
N GLY A 66 7.63 -32.66 2.86
CA GLY A 66 7.65 -31.21 2.63
C GLY A 66 6.32 -30.69 2.07
N ARG A 67 5.68 -31.41 1.13
CA ARG A 67 4.34 -31.05 0.62
C ARG A 67 3.25 -31.11 1.70
N ALA A 68 3.35 -32.04 2.65
CA ALA A 68 2.43 -32.08 3.79
C ALA A 68 2.67 -30.90 4.75
N SER A 69 3.93 -30.49 4.94
CA SER A 69 4.28 -29.30 5.71
C SER A 69 3.75 -28.00 5.07
N GLU A 70 3.90 -27.86 3.75
CA GLU A 70 3.36 -26.73 2.99
C GLU A 70 1.81 -26.70 3.04
N ALA A 71 1.15 -27.85 2.88
CA ALA A 71 -0.31 -27.94 3.01
C ALA A 71 -0.80 -27.56 4.42
N ARG A 72 -0.04 -27.91 5.48
CA ARG A 72 -0.35 -27.48 6.85
C ARG A 72 -0.24 -25.96 7.01
N GLN A 73 0.80 -25.34 6.45
CA GLN A 73 0.94 -23.87 6.46
C GLN A 73 -0.24 -23.20 5.75
N LEU A 74 -0.73 -23.79 4.65
CA LEU A 74 -1.93 -23.28 3.97
C LEU A 74 -3.17 -23.30 4.88
N VAL A 75 -3.34 -24.34 5.71
CA VAL A 75 -4.43 -24.42 6.70
C VAL A 75 -4.28 -23.33 7.78
N GLU A 76 -3.05 -23.05 8.23
CA GLU A 76 -2.76 -21.99 9.20
C GLU A 76 -3.14 -20.62 8.64
N HIS A 77 -2.71 -20.30 7.41
CA HIS A 77 -3.06 -19.05 6.75
C HIS A 77 -4.56 -18.94 6.42
N ALA A 78 -5.24 -20.05 6.12
CA ALA A 78 -6.69 -20.04 5.97
C ALA A 78 -7.40 -19.73 7.30
N GLY A 79 -6.85 -20.18 8.43
CA GLY A 79 -7.32 -19.81 9.77
C GLY A 79 -7.12 -18.32 10.06
N GLU A 80 -5.97 -17.76 9.69
CA GLU A 80 -5.71 -16.32 9.80
C GLU A 80 -6.67 -15.50 8.93
N LEU A 81 -6.89 -15.91 7.69
CA LEU A 81 -7.85 -15.30 6.77
C LEU A 81 -9.25 -15.26 7.39
N LEU A 82 -9.69 -16.37 7.98
CA LEU A 82 -10.98 -16.45 8.66
C LEU A 82 -11.08 -15.47 9.84
N ALA A 83 -10.01 -15.36 10.64
CA ALA A 83 -9.97 -14.39 11.73
C ALA A 83 -10.08 -12.95 11.22
N ARG A 84 -9.42 -12.61 10.09
CA ARG A 84 -9.54 -11.29 9.45
C ARG A 84 -10.91 -11.04 8.86
N ALA A 85 -11.59 -12.06 8.34
CA ALA A 85 -12.97 -11.95 7.89
C ALA A 85 -13.91 -11.63 9.06
N VAL A 86 -13.73 -12.30 10.22
CA VAL A 86 -14.49 -12.01 11.44
C VAL A 86 -14.26 -10.57 11.91
N VAL A 87 -13.00 -10.09 11.94
CA VAL A 87 -12.69 -8.69 12.30
C VAL A 87 -13.39 -7.71 11.34
N PHE A 88 -13.32 -7.95 10.03
CA PHE A 88 -13.99 -7.12 9.04
C PHE A 88 -15.52 -7.07 9.25
N GLU A 89 -16.18 -8.21 9.43
CA GLU A 89 -17.63 -8.25 9.68
C GLU A 89 -18.00 -7.54 11.00
N ARG A 90 -17.15 -7.64 12.04
CA ARG A 90 -17.35 -6.89 13.29
C ARG A 90 -17.23 -5.38 13.10
N GLU A 91 -16.25 -4.89 12.34
CA GLU A 91 -16.11 -3.47 12.01
C GLU A 91 -17.26 -2.97 11.12
N ARG A 92 -17.83 -3.85 10.28
CA ARG A 92 -19.03 -3.58 9.48
C ARG A 92 -20.33 -3.58 10.31
N GLY A 93 -20.26 -4.02 11.56
CA GLY A 93 -21.37 -4.01 12.52
C GLY A 93 -22.15 -5.32 12.68
N ALA A 94 -21.68 -6.43 12.10
CA ALA A 94 -22.31 -7.73 12.27
C ALA A 94 -22.27 -8.18 13.74
N SER A 95 -23.34 -8.80 14.23
CA SER A 95 -23.39 -9.35 15.59
C SER A 95 -22.65 -10.69 15.68
N TRP A 96 -22.35 -11.15 16.91
CA TRP A 96 -21.81 -12.50 17.10
C TRP A 96 -22.81 -13.58 16.71
N GLU A 97 -24.11 -13.32 16.78
CA GLU A 97 -25.15 -14.24 16.30
C GLU A 97 -25.07 -14.41 14.77
N ASP A 98 -24.96 -13.28 14.04
CA ASP A 98 -24.83 -13.30 12.58
C ASP A 98 -23.57 -14.08 12.15
N ILE A 99 -22.42 -13.76 12.78
CA ILE A 99 -21.15 -14.40 12.45
C ILE A 99 -21.19 -15.90 12.78
N ALA A 100 -21.68 -16.26 13.97
CA ALA A 100 -21.72 -17.65 14.41
C ALA A 100 -22.62 -18.52 13.52
N GLN A 101 -23.73 -17.95 13.02
CA GLN A 101 -24.59 -18.63 12.05
C GLN A 101 -23.81 -19.05 10.78
N TYR A 102 -22.97 -18.18 10.23
CA TYR A 102 -22.17 -18.50 9.03
C TYR A 102 -20.99 -19.45 9.32
N LEU A 103 -20.53 -19.51 10.57
CA LEU A 103 -19.42 -20.37 10.98
C LEU A 103 -19.87 -21.72 11.53
N ASP A 104 -21.18 -21.98 11.62
CA ASP A 104 -21.76 -23.15 12.29
C ASP A 104 -21.23 -23.32 13.73
N LEU A 105 -21.21 -22.20 14.46
CA LEU A 105 -20.78 -22.12 15.86
C LEU A 105 -21.92 -21.62 16.74
N ASP A 106 -21.77 -21.88 18.03
CA ASP A 106 -22.52 -21.15 19.05
C ASP A 106 -22.00 -19.69 19.14
N PRO A 107 -22.85 -18.67 19.34
CA PRO A 107 -22.43 -17.27 19.43
C PRO A 107 -21.37 -16.99 20.51
N GLN A 108 -21.50 -17.60 21.68
CA GLN A 108 -20.53 -17.45 22.77
C GLN A 108 -19.21 -18.13 22.42
N ALA A 109 -19.26 -19.29 21.75
CA ALA A 109 -18.07 -19.97 21.27
C ALA A 109 -17.33 -19.16 20.18
N ALA A 110 -18.07 -18.52 19.27
CA ALA A 110 -17.50 -17.64 18.25
C ALA A 110 -16.82 -16.41 18.89
N GLU A 111 -17.51 -15.75 19.83
CA GLU A 111 -16.95 -14.63 20.59
C GLU A 111 -15.69 -15.04 21.34
N GLN A 112 -15.74 -16.13 22.12
CA GLN A 112 -14.58 -16.61 22.88
C GLN A 112 -13.38 -16.91 21.98
N ARG A 113 -13.62 -17.45 20.78
CA ARG A 113 -12.57 -17.81 19.83
C ARG A 113 -11.89 -16.60 19.20
N TYR A 114 -12.64 -15.55 18.88
CA TYR A 114 -12.13 -14.43 18.07
C TYR A 114 -11.99 -13.10 18.84
N ALA A 115 -12.45 -13.02 20.10
CA ALA A 115 -12.36 -11.81 20.91
C ALA A 115 -10.91 -11.30 21.07
N ALA A 116 -9.94 -12.21 21.20
CA ALA A 116 -8.54 -11.84 21.32
C ALA A 116 -8.00 -11.14 20.06
N GLU A 117 -8.36 -11.63 18.86
CA GLU A 117 -7.95 -11.01 17.60
C GLU A 117 -8.63 -9.64 17.41
N LEU A 118 -9.92 -9.52 17.75
CA LEU A 118 -10.65 -8.26 17.67
C LEU A 118 -10.09 -7.20 18.66
N ALA A 119 -9.71 -7.64 19.86
CA ALA A 119 -9.06 -6.77 20.84
C ALA A 119 -7.66 -6.35 20.37
N HIS A 120 -6.89 -7.26 19.80
CA HIS A 120 -5.58 -6.96 19.23
C HIS A 120 -5.68 -5.94 18.08
N TRP A 121 -6.62 -6.13 17.17
CA TRP A 121 -6.93 -5.20 16.08
C TRP A 121 -7.31 -3.81 16.61
N SER A 122 -8.28 -3.75 17.54
CA SER A 122 -8.72 -2.48 18.13
C SER A 122 -7.58 -1.77 18.85
N GLN A 123 -6.73 -2.52 19.56
CA GLN A 123 -5.56 -1.94 20.20
C GLN A 123 -4.53 -1.45 19.20
N ALA A 124 -4.28 -2.18 18.11
CA ALA A 124 -3.35 -1.78 17.06
C ALA A 124 -3.79 -0.49 16.33
N LEU A 125 -5.09 -0.23 16.23
CA LEU A 125 -5.61 1.03 15.69
C LEU A 125 -5.43 2.21 16.67
N THR A 126 -5.57 1.97 17.98
CA THR A 126 -5.41 3.01 19.01
C THR A 126 -3.94 3.29 19.33
N GLU A 127 -3.11 2.25 19.33
CA GLU A 127 -1.68 2.28 19.64
C GLU A 127 -0.91 1.59 18.50
N PRO A 128 -0.71 2.27 17.35
CA PRO A 128 -0.11 1.64 16.17
C PRO A 128 1.35 1.21 16.41
N CYS A 129 2.02 1.84 17.37
CA CYS A 129 3.44 1.65 17.67
C CYS A 129 3.66 1.39 19.16
N LEU A 130 4.49 0.40 19.49
CA LEU A 130 5.08 0.26 20.82
C LEU A 130 6.49 0.85 20.82
N PHE A 131 6.74 1.73 21.79
CA PHE A 131 8.06 2.22 22.11
C PHE A 131 8.66 1.34 23.21
N ASP A 132 9.94 0.99 23.10
CA ASP A 132 10.66 0.47 24.27
C ASP A 132 10.81 1.55 25.36
N GLU A 133 11.20 1.16 26.59
CA GLU A 133 11.38 2.07 27.73
C GLU A 133 12.37 3.21 27.46
N ALA A 134 13.18 3.11 26.42
CA ALA A 134 14.13 4.12 26.00
C ALA A 134 13.74 4.85 24.70
N ARG A 135 12.53 4.62 24.16
CA ARG A 135 12.05 5.10 22.85
C ARG A 135 12.98 4.76 21.66
N ARG A 136 13.76 3.69 21.76
CA ARG A 136 14.78 3.30 20.77
C ARG A 136 14.33 2.21 19.81
N ARG A 137 13.49 1.28 20.27
CA ARG A 137 13.00 0.16 19.45
C ARG A 137 11.53 0.33 19.13
N TYR A 138 11.26 0.15 17.84
CA TYR A 138 9.99 0.39 17.19
C TYR A 138 9.37 -0.95 16.79
N VAL A 139 8.18 -1.25 17.30
CA VAL A 139 7.40 -2.42 16.87
C VAL A 139 6.04 -1.94 16.40
N ARG A 140 5.79 -2.02 15.08
CA ARG A 140 4.48 -1.75 14.50
C ARG A 140 3.53 -2.89 14.86
N ARG A 141 2.37 -2.57 15.43
CA ARG A 141 1.35 -3.57 15.81
C ARG A 141 0.33 -3.80 14.70
N LEU A 142 0.15 -2.81 13.84
CA LEU A 142 -0.83 -2.83 12.77
C LEU A 142 -0.38 -3.80 11.66
N PRO A 143 -1.28 -4.58 11.04
CA PRO A 143 -0.93 -5.37 9.85
C PRO A 143 -0.42 -4.47 8.73
N LEU A 144 0.59 -4.93 7.96
CA LEU A 144 1.24 -4.15 6.90
C LEU A 144 0.23 -3.52 5.92
N ALA A 145 -0.79 -4.29 5.55
CA ALA A 145 -1.87 -3.85 4.65
C ALA A 145 -2.68 -2.63 5.14
N ALA A 146 -2.68 -2.36 6.45
CA ALA A 146 -3.34 -1.19 7.03
C ALA A 146 -2.35 -0.06 7.35
N GLN A 147 -1.03 -0.31 7.28
CA GLN A 147 -0.01 0.71 7.54
C GLN A 147 0.16 1.66 6.36
N ASP A 148 0.01 1.11 5.14
CA ASP A 148 0.01 1.85 3.88
C ASP A 148 -1.21 1.39 3.06
N PRO A 149 -2.40 1.92 3.38
CA PRO A 149 -3.65 1.49 2.76
C PRO A 149 -3.72 1.84 1.26
N ASP A 150 -3.08 2.93 0.83
CA ASP A 150 -3.09 3.36 -0.58
C ASP A 150 -2.20 2.48 -1.47
N CYS A 151 -1.00 2.13 -1.01
CA CYS A 151 -0.17 1.14 -1.70
C CYS A 151 -0.87 -0.22 -1.75
N THR A 152 -1.39 -0.67 -0.61
CA THR A 152 -2.09 -1.96 -0.52
C THR A 152 -3.32 -2.02 -1.44
N ARG A 153 -4.10 -0.94 -1.51
CA ARG A 153 -5.27 -0.84 -2.41
C ARG A 153 -4.85 -1.04 -3.87
N ARG A 154 -3.84 -0.31 -4.34
CA ARG A 154 -3.33 -0.39 -5.72
C ARG A 154 -2.81 -1.78 -6.07
N GLU A 155 -2.00 -2.37 -5.20
CA GLU A 155 -1.49 -3.73 -5.40
C GLU A 155 -2.62 -4.76 -5.53
N LEU A 156 -3.68 -4.61 -4.73
CA LEU A 156 -4.83 -5.52 -4.74
C LEU A 156 -5.76 -5.32 -5.93
N ASP A 157 -5.98 -4.08 -6.36
CA ASP A 157 -6.69 -3.74 -7.59
C ASP A 157 -6.03 -4.42 -8.80
N LEU A 158 -4.69 -4.32 -8.89
CA LEU A 158 -3.92 -4.99 -9.91
C LEU A 158 -3.97 -6.51 -9.80
N TRP A 159 -3.83 -7.05 -8.58
CA TRP A 159 -3.93 -8.49 -8.36
C TRP A 159 -5.28 -9.02 -8.85
N ALA A 160 -6.37 -8.33 -8.51
CA ALA A 160 -7.71 -8.68 -8.92
C ALA A 160 -7.86 -8.63 -10.44
N HIS A 161 -7.33 -7.60 -11.09
CA HIS A 161 -7.33 -7.47 -12.55
C HIS A 161 -6.68 -8.68 -13.26
N PHE A 162 -5.59 -9.23 -12.71
CA PHE A 162 -4.91 -10.38 -13.31
C PHE A 162 -5.50 -11.75 -12.95
N HIS A 163 -6.05 -11.90 -11.75
CA HIS A 163 -6.40 -13.21 -11.18
C HIS A 163 -7.90 -13.46 -11.10
N VAL A 164 -8.72 -12.42 -11.23
CA VAL A 164 -10.17 -12.50 -11.17
C VAL A 164 -10.72 -12.19 -12.56
N THR A 165 -11.74 -12.91 -13.00
CA THR A 165 -12.40 -12.71 -14.31
C THR A 165 -13.18 -11.39 -14.41
N ILE A 166 -13.02 -10.49 -13.43
CA ILE A 166 -13.69 -9.19 -13.36
C ILE A 166 -12.76 -8.16 -14.02
N ARG A 167 -13.23 -7.52 -15.10
CA ARG A 167 -12.51 -6.43 -15.79
C ARG A 167 -12.73 -5.07 -15.13
N ASP A 168 -12.65 -5.03 -13.81
CA ASP A 168 -12.71 -3.81 -13.04
C ASP A 168 -11.29 -3.48 -12.57
N LEU A 169 -10.76 -2.35 -13.03
CA LEU A 169 -9.42 -1.87 -12.67
C LEU A 169 -9.33 -1.40 -11.22
N TYR A 170 -10.46 -1.20 -10.55
CA TYR A 170 -10.57 -0.72 -9.18
C TYR A 170 -11.42 -1.67 -8.31
N ALA A 171 -11.40 -2.97 -8.62
CA ALA A 171 -12.25 -3.99 -8.02
C ALA A 171 -12.20 -4.05 -6.48
N VAL A 172 -11.12 -3.56 -5.87
CA VAL A 172 -10.94 -3.44 -4.42
C VAL A 172 -11.14 -2.00 -3.97
N GLY A 173 -10.49 -1.04 -4.62
CA GLY A 173 -10.53 0.38 -4.24
C GLY A 173 -11.91 1.02 -4.32
N ALA A 174 -12.71 0.69 -5.33
CA ALA A 174 -14.05 1.25 -5.52
C ALA A 174 -15.05 0.87 -4.40
N GLY A 175 -14.77 -0.20 -3.66
CA GLY A 175 -15.64 -0.69 -2.58
C GLY A 175 -15.29 -0.17 -1.18
N LEU A 176 -14.23 0.63 -1.02
CA LEU A 176 -13.75 1.08 0.29
C LEU A 176 -14.52 2.30 0.79
N ARG A 177 -14.83 2.30 2.09
CA ARG A 177 -15.49 3.43 2.76
C ARG A 177 -14.47 4.42 3.34
N MET A 178 -14.53 5.66 2.86
CA MET A 178 -13.72 6.77 3.35
C MET A 178 -14.45 7.58 4.44
N THR A 179 -13.70 8.21 5.33
CA THR A 179 -14.17 9.03 6.46
C THR A 179 -14.68 10.39 5.99
N ASP A 180 -14.16 10.89 4.86
CA ASP A 180 -14.69 12.05 4.16
C ASP A 180 -15.28 11.64 2.79
N PRO A 181 -16.60 11.67 2.60
CA PRO A 181 -17.24 11.34 1.33
C PRO A 181 -17.02 12.40 0.25
N THR A 182 -16.48 13.58 0.55
CA THR A 182 -16.08 14.57 -0.46
C THR A 182 -14.68 14.32 -1.02
N ARG A 183 -13.85 13.57 -0.27
CA ARG A 183 -12.59 12.95 -0.74
C ARG A 183 -12.81 11.57 -1.35
N GLN A 184 -14.08 11.21 -1.61
CA GLN A 184 -14.41 10.17 -2.56
C GLN A 184 -13.83 10.67 -3.87
N GLU A 185 -12.62 10.21 -4.21
CA GLU A 185 -11.96 10.51 -5.47
C GLU A 185 -13.07 10.41 -6.51
N THR A 186 -13.47 11.57 -7.02
CA THR A 186 -14.34 11.62 -8.17
C THR A 186 -13.39 11.14 -9.23
N TYR A 187 -13.27 9.81 -9.40
CA TYR A 187 -12.37 9.19 -10.36
C TYR A 187 -12.76 9.87 -11.68
N PRO A 188 -11.99 10.87 -12.15
CA PRO A 188 -12.39 11.59 -13.34
C PRO A 188 -12.29 10.52 -14.40
N GLU A 189 -13.42 10.10 -14.99
CA GLU A 189 -13.57 8.95 -15.90
C GLU A 189 -12.21 8.53 -16.43
N THR A 190 -11.50 7.72 -15.66
CA THR A 190 -10.05 7.67 -15.86
C THR A 190 -9.91 6.91 -17.13
N GLU A 191 -9.37 7.55 -18.17
CA GLU A 191 -9.25 6.87 -19.45
C GLU A 191 -8.63 5.50 -19.14
N PRO A 192 -9.27 4.40 -19.55
CA PRO A 192 -9.06 3.06 -18.95
C PRO A 192 -7.61 2.53 -18.98
N ASP A 193 -6.70 3.28 -19.59
CA ASP A 193 -5.28 2.99 -19.77
C ASP A 193 -4.32 3.91 -19.00
N GLU A 194 -4.82 4.75 -18.07
CA GLU A 194 -3.97 5.59 -17.19
C GLU A 194 -3.68 4.88 -15.84
N MET A 195 -2.41 4.76 -15.50
CA MET A 195 -1.92 4.25 -14.20
C MET A 195 -1.36 5.41 -13.37
N ARG A 196 -1.74 5.51 -12.09
CA ARG A 196 -1.32 6.61 -11.21
C ARG A 196 -0.55 6.12 -9.98
N GLY A 197 0.40 6.94 -9.53
CA GLY A 197 1.16 6.73 -8.31
C GLY A 197 1.98 7.95 -7.92
N THR A 198 2.77 7.81 -6.86
CA THR A 198 3.62 8.88 -6.32
C THR A 198 5.08 8.45 -6.27
N VAL A 199 5.99 9.42 -6.33
CA VAL A 199 7.43 9.25 -6.21
C VAL A 199 7.98 10.25 -5.20
N ARG A 200 8.84 9.80 -4.27
CA ARG A 200 9.23 10.55 -3.06
C ARG A 200 10.21 11.70 -3.20
N LYS A 201 10.78 11.93 -4.38
CA LYS A 201 11.76 12.98 -4.66
C LYS A 201 12.02 13.11 -6.16
N GLU A 202 12.52 14.26 -6.58
CA GLU A 202 12.94 14.48 -7.97
C GLU A 202 14.07 13.54 -8.39
N SER A 203 15.07 13.31 -7.51
CA SER A 203 16.13 12.34 -7.77
C SER A 203 15.62 10.91 -7.97
N ASP A 204 14.53 10.58 -7.28
CA ASP A 204 13.87 9.28 -7.37
C ASP A 204 13.05 9.17 -8.66
N LEU A 205 12.47 10.29 -9.12
CA LEU A 205 11.76 10.35 -10.40
C LEU A 205 12.69 10.11 -11.59
N GLY A 206 13.90 10.66 -11.60
CA GLY A 206 14.87 10.38 -12.67
C GLY A 206 15.20 8.89 -12.78
N THR A 207 15.39 8.23 -11.64
CA THR A 207 15.62 6.78 -11.59
C THR A 207 14.38 6.00 -12.02
N PHE A 208 13.20 6.42 -11.58
CA PHE A 208 11.92 5.86 -11.99
C PHE A 208 11.73 5.91 -13.51
N LEU A 209 11.97 7.07 -14.14
CA LEU A 209 11.86 7.27 -15.59
C LEU A 209 12.92 6.47 -16.36
N GLY A 210 14.14 6.37 -15.83
CA GLY A 210 15.20 5.51 -16.40
C GLY A 210 14.81 4.02 -16.41
N LEU A 211 14.17 3.52 -15.35
CA LEU A 211 13.68 2.13 -15.32
C LEU A 211 12.45 1.93 -16.21
N LEU A 212 11.53 2.89 -16.21
CA LEU A 212 10.32 2.87 -17.05
C LEU A 212 10.65 2.86 -18.54
N SER A 213 11.56 3.74 -18.96
CA SER A 213 12.05 3.81 -20.34
C SER A 213 12.74 2.50 -20.77
N GLY A 214 13.47 1.87 -19.87
CA GLY A 214 14.05 0.54 -20.07
C GLY A 214 13.01 -0.55 -20.40
N TYR A 215 11.82 -0.51 -19.78
CA TYR A 215 10.76 -1.47 -20.10
C TYR A 215 10.22 -1.35 -21.52
N ILE A 216 10.28 -0.15 -22.10
CA ILE A 216 9.82 0.11 -23.46
C ILE A 216 10.97 0.29 -24.45
N ASN A 217 12.24 0.06 -24.05
CA ASN A 217 13.43 0.30 -24.87
C ASN A 217 13.53 1.74 -25.42
N TYR A 218 13.10 2.75 -24.65
CA TYR A 218 13.39 4.15 -24.93
C TYR A 218 14.77 4.51 -24.36
N PRO A 219 15.68 5.13 -25.13
CA PRO A 219 17.03 5.45 -24.68
C PRO A 219 17.04 6.73 -23.84
N PHE A 220 16.51 6.67 -22.63
CA PHE A 220 16.47 7.82 -21.71
C PHE A 220 17.88 8.21 -21.27
N ASP A 221 18.25 9.47 -21.49
CA ASP A 221 19.57 10.01 -21.15
C ASP A 221 19.50 11.27 -20.27
N ASP A 222 20.68 11.86 -19.99
CA ASP A 222 20.78 13.05 -19.13
C ASP A 222 20.06 14.28 -19.73
N THR A 223 19.93 14.35 -21.06
CA THR A 223 19.23 15.45 -21.75
C THR A 223 17.72 15.32 -21.58
N ASP A 224 17.22 14.07 -21.64
CA ASP A 224 15.83 13.78 -21.34
C ASP A 224 15.50 14.13 -19.89
N TRP A 225 16.38 13.79 -18.95
CA TRP A 225 16.23 14.15 -17.55
C TRP A 225 16.19 15.67 -17.34
N GLU A 226 17.14 16.43 -17.90
CA GLU A 226 17.18 17.90 -17.79
C GLU A 226 15.88 18.53 -18.32
N THR A 227 15.32 17.97 -19.40
CA THR A 227 14.05 18.43 -19.98
C THR A 227 12.87 18.22 -19.03
N VAL A 228 12.82 17.06 -18.36
CA VAL A 228 11.79 16.76 -17.37
C VAL A 228 11.94 17.62 -16.12
N GLU A 229 13.18 17.78 -15.63
CA GLU A 229 13.49 18.58 -14.44
C GLU A 229 13.04 20.04 -14.62
N ILE A 230 13.37 20.66 -15.76
CA ILE A 230 12.89 22.01 -16.11
C ILE A 230 11.37 22.05 -16.21
N GLY A 231 10.76 21.02 -16.81
CA GLY A 231 9.31 20.92 -16.97
C GLY A 231 8.54 20.89 -15.65
N LEU A 232 9.14 20.32 -14.60
CA LEU A 232 8.53 20.18 -13.28
C LEU A 232 8.51 21.47 -12.46
N GLU A 233 9.40 22.44 -12.74
CA GLU A 233 9.58 23.63 -11.92
C GLU A 233 8.29 24.44 -11.70
N SER A 234 7.40 24.43 -12.68
CA SER A 234 6.14 25.19 -12.69
C SER A 234 4.89 24.32 -12.53
N THR A 235 5.03 23.07 -12.07
CA THR A 235 3.91 22.13 -11.95
C THR A 235 3.22 22.22 -10.59
N ASP A 236 1.95 21.85 -10.58
CA ASP A 236 1.06 21.82 -9.42
C ASP A 236 0.12 20.63 -9.61
N ASP A 237 0.07 19.71 -8.64
CA ASP A 237 -0.75 18.51 -8.76
C ASP A 237 -2.25 18.74 -8.50
N GLU A 238 -2.61 19.85 -7.85
CA GLU A 238 -3.98 20.31 -7.64
C GLU A 238 -4.58 21.00 -8.88
N ASP A 239 -3.74 21.45 -9.82
CA ASP A 239 -4.18 22.01 -11.11
C ASP A 239 -3.90 21.02 -12.27
N PRO A 240 -4.92 20.31 -12.81
CA PRO A 240 -4.74 19.35 -13.90
C PRO A 240 -4.10 19.91 -15.18
N GLU A 241 -4.20 21.22 -15.42
CA GLU A 241 -3.60 21.92 -16.56
C GLU A 241 -2.12 22.27 -16.30
N ALA A 242 -1.67 22.22 -15.05
CA ALA A 242 -0.30 22.47 -14.63
C ALA A 242 0.57 21.20 -14.58
N TRP A 243 0.07 20.05 -15.02
CA TRP A 243 0.86 18.81 -15.09
C TRP A 243 1.82 18.83 -16.29
N TYR A 244 3.09 18.55 -16.04
CA TYR A 244 4.07 18.39 -17.11
C TYR A 244 3.89 17.04 -17.80
N SER A 245 3.93 17.02 -19.14
CA SER A 245 3.74 15.80 -19.93
C SER A 245 4.98 15.51 -20.77
N TYR A 246 5.46 14.27 -20.70
CA TYR A 246 6.67 13.80 -21.36
C TYR A 246 6.43 12.46 -22.08
N PRO A 247 6.69 12.38 -23.40
CA PRO A 247 6.47 11.16 -24.16
C PRO A 247 7.68 10.21 -24.08
N LEU A 248 7.43 8.94 -23.76
CA LEU A 248 8.40 7.86 -23.90
C LEU A 248 8.00 6.97 -25.08
N ILE A 249 8.74 7.05 -26.19
CA ILE A 249 8.39 6.39 -27.45
C ILE A 249 9.32 5.20 -27.71
N GLY A 250 8.89 4.02 -27.30
CA GLY A 250 9.55 2.76 -27.60
C GLY A 250 9.18 2.17 -28.97
N PRO A 251 9.87 1.12 -29.43
CA PRO A 251 9.57 0.46 -30.70
C PRO A 251 8.26 -0.35 -30.68
N VAL A 252 7.76 -0.74 -29.50
CA VAL A 252 6.55 -1.57 -29.32
C VAL A 252 5.47 -0.83 -28.52
N HIS A 253 5.86 -0.03 -27.54
CA HIS A 253 4.97 0.69 -26.66
C HIS A 253 5.31 2.18 -26.68
N SER A 254 4.31 3.03 -26.62
CA SER A 254 4.46 4.46 -26.40
C SER A 254 3.71 4.82 -25.12
N LEU A 255 4.40 5.49 -24.21
CA LEU A 255 3.85 5.95 -22.95
C LEU A 255 3.83 7.46 -22.93
N GLU A 256 2.76 8.03 -22.39
CA GLU A 256 2.72 9.44 -21.99
C GLU A 256 2.84 9.48 -20.48
N VAL A 257 3.92 10.07 -19.98
CA VAL A 257 4.14 10.26 -18.56
C VAL A 257 3.76 11.68 -18.22
N ARG A 258 2.84 11.84 -17.28
CA ARG A 258 2.47 13.14 -16.71
C ARG A 258 2.96 13.19 -15.28
N ALA A 259 3.59 14.29 -14.89
CA ALA A 259 4.12 14.48 -13.54
C ALA A 259 3.85 15.89 -13.02
N ALA A 260 3.58 16.01 -11.73
CA ALA A 260 3.37 17.27 -11.04
C ALA A 260 3.88 17.19 -9.60
N ARG A 261 4.42 18.30 -9.10
CA ARG A 261 4.86 18.42 -7.70
C ARG A 261 3.65 18.54 -6.78
N ASP A 262 3.70 17.82 -5.67
CA ASP A 262 2.74 17.96 -4.58
C ASP A 262 2.98 19.29 -3.85
N VAL A 263 1.93 20.10 -3.75
CA VAL A 263 2.00 21.44 -3.14
C VAL A 263 1.92 21.39 -1.61
N GLU A 264 1.32 20.34 -1.04
CA GLU A 264 1.20 20.14 0.41
C GLU A 264 2.45 19.46 0.99
N ASP A 265 2.99 18.44 0.30
CA ASP A 265 4.19 17.71 0.67
C ASP A 265 5.26 17.86 -0.42
N GLY A 266 6.01 18.97 -0.38
CA GLY A 266 6.96 19.37 -1.44
C GLY A 266 8.13 18.42 -1.74
N ASP A 267 8.19 17.26 -1.10
CA ASP A 267 9.11 16.17 -1.46
C ASP A 267 8.43 15.15 -2.42
N MET A 268 7.10 15.13 -2.55
CA MET A 268 6.36 14.15 -3.34
C MET A 268 6.05 14.63 -4.77
N ILE A 269 6.05 13.69 -5.70
CA ILE A 269 5.70 13.93 -7.11
C ILE A 269 4.59 12.96 -7.50
N SER A 270 3.45 13.54 -7.89
CA SER A 270 2.32 12.84 -8.49
C SER A 270 2.65 12.45 -9.93
N VAL A 271 2.47 11.18 -10.28
CA VAL A 271 2.83 10.63 -11.60
C VAL A 271 1.64 9.84 -12.18
N ALA A 272 1.32 10.10 -13.44
CA ALA A 272 0.32 9.37 -14.23
C ALA A 272 0.96 8.86 -15.53
N ILE A 273 0.67 7.61 -15.91
CA ILE A 273 1.24 6.95 -17.08
C ILE A 273 0.11 6.44 -17.95
N LYS A 274 0.00 6.93 -19.19
CA LYS A 274 -0.92 6.44 -20.21
C LYS A 274 -0.22 5.57 -21.24
N GLY A 275 -0.97 4.71 -21.92
CA GLY A 275 -0.49 3.88 -23.04
C GLY A 275 0.01 2.49 -22.65
N ALA A 276 -0.04 2.15 -21.35
CA ALA A 276 0.31 0.83 -20.84
C ALA A 276 -0.84 -0.16 -21.04
N THR A 277 -1.01 -0.65 -22.27
CA THR A 277 -2.08 -1.60 -22.62
C THR A 277 -1.71 -3.06 -22.39
N ALA A 278 -0.42 -3.39 -22.36
CA ALA A 278 0.06 -4.74 -22.13
C ALA A 278 0.11 -5.08 -20.64
N ALA A 279 -0.47 -6.22 -20.27
CA ALA A 279 -0.56 -6.72 -18.89
C ALA A 279 0.79 -6.77 -18.17
N ASP A 280 1.82 -7.29 -18.82
CA ASP A 280 3.17 -7.40 -18.26
C ASP A 280 3.82 -6.03 -18.04
N LEU A 281 3.59 -5.07 -18.95
CA LEU A 281 4.07 -3.70 -18.81
C LEU A 281 3.38 -3.00 -17.64
N ARG A 282 2.05 -3.14 -17.50
CA ARG A 282 1.30 -2.59 -16.35
C ARG A 282 1.84 -3.13 -15.02
N LEU A 283 2.06 -4.43 -14.92
CA LEU A 283 2.64 -5.04 -13.71
C LEU A 283 4.01 -4.46 -13.34
N ARG A 284 4.87 -4.23 -14.34
CA ARG A 284 6.19 -3.63 -14.12
C ARG A 284 6.11 -2.17 -13.69
N ILE A 285 5.18 -1.40 -14.27
CA ILE A 285 4.94 0.00 -13.89
C ILE A 285 4.44 0.09 -12.44
N ASP A 286 3.49 -0.77 -12.06
CA ASP A 286 2.99 -0.82 -10.68
C ASP A 286 4.09 -1.19 -9.68
N THR A 287 4.93 -2.16 -10.04
CA THR A 287 6.10 -2.52 -9.22
C THR A 287 7.06 -1.34 -9.05
N LEU A 288 7.23 -0.49 -10.08
CA LEU A 288 7.99 0.74 -9.94
C LEU A 288 7.30 1.73 -8.99
N PHE A 289 5.99 1.94 -9.11
CA PHE A 289 5.28 2.82 -8.17
C PHE A 289 5.45 2.36 -6.72
N ALA A 290 5.31 1.06 -6.44
CA ALA A 290 5.54 0.52 -5.10
C ALA A 290 6.98 0.73 -4.61
N ALA A 291 7.98 0.57 -5.48
CA ALA A 291 9.38 0.76 -5.12
C ALA A 291 9.75 2.22 -4.81
N PHE A 292 9.07 3.18 -5.45
CA PHE A 292 9.43 4.60 -5.39
C PHE A 292 8.50 5.47 -4.52
N ALA A 293 7.34 4.95 -4.12
CA ALA A 293 6.40 5.61 -3.20
C ALA A 293 6.71 5.38 -1.71
N CYS A 294 7.35 4.26 -1.36
CA CYS A 294 7.37 3.70 0.00
C CYS A 294 8.52 4.06 0.92
#